data_AF-A0A1I6A2E8-F1
#
_entry.id   AF-A0A1I6A2E8-F1
#
_cell.length_a   1.000
_cell.length_b   1.000
_cell.length_c   1.000
_cell.angle_alpha   90.00
_cell.angle_beta   90.00
_cell.angle_gamma   90.00
#
_symmetry.space_group_name_H-M   'P 1'
#
loop_
_entity.id
_entity.type
_entity.pdbx_description
1 polymer ?
#
loop_
_entity_poly.entity_id
_entity_poly.type
_entity_poly.pdbx_seq_one_letter_code
_entity_poly.pdbx_strand_id
1 'polypeptide(L)'
;MIVSMTRCYGLRLIEPRRFGDHRGFFAETWNRRSYKDQCIAIDWVQDNHSLSATPGTLRGMLLGSAPCAGQAGALWPRPAL
;
A
#
# COMPACT_ATOMS: atom_id res chain seq x y z
N MET A 1 -0.88 -11.13 -5.54
CA MET A 1 -1.01 -9.66 -5.59
C MET A 1 -1.51 -9.29 -6.97
N ILE A 2 -2.52 -8.44 -7.07
CA ILE A 2 -2.99 -7.87 -8.34
C ILE A 2 -2.46 -6.45 -8.41
N VAL A 3 -1.92 -6.03 -9.56
CA VAL A 3 -1.41 -4.69 -9.79
C VAL A 3 -2.16 -4.08 -10.97
N SER A 4 -2.78 -2.93 -10.74
CA SER A 4 -3.63 -2.25 -11.73
C SER A 4 -3.16 -0.81 -11.92
N MET A 5 -3.32 -0.27 -13.14
CA MET A 5 -3.06 1.14 -13.40
C MET A 5 -4.18 2.01 -12.84
N THR A 6 -3.83 3.20 -12.37
CA THR A 6 -4.81 4.21 -11.93
C THR A 6 -4.95 5.32 -12.97
N ARG A 7 -5.90 6.25 -12.75
CA ARG A 7 -6.05 7.45 -13.60
C ARG A 7 -4.91 8.47 -13.43
N CYS A 8 -4.14 8.38 -12.34
CA CYS A 8 -3.02 9.27 -12.07
C CYS A 8 -1.73 8.63 -12.57
N TYR A 9 -1.02 9.33 -13.45
CA TYR A 9 0.23 8.84 -14.01
C TYR A 9 1.28 8.63 -12.91
N GLY A 10 2.02 7.53 -12.99
CA GLY A 10 2.99 7.14 -11.98
C GLY A 10 2.41 6.41 -10.75
N LEU A 11 1.08 6.35 -10.59
CA LEU A 11 0.45 5.61 -9.50
C LEU A 11 -0.04 4.22 -9.97
N ARG A 12 0.24 3.21 -9.14
CA ARG A 12 -0.25 1.83 -9.28
C ARG A 12 -1.12 1.48 -8.08
N LEU A 13 -2.25 0.83 -8.33
CA LEU A 13 -3.05 0.20 -7.27
C LEU A 13 -2.53 -1.21 -7.05
N ILE A 14 -2.19 -1.55 -5.80
CA ILE A 14 -1.68 -2.86 -5.43
C ILE A 14 -2.66 -3.50 -4.46
N GLU A 15 -3.18 -4.67 -4.83
CA GLU A 15 -4.12 -5.43 -4.02
C GLU A 15 -3.46 -6.73 -3.54
N PRO A 16 -3.04 -6.80 -2.25
CA PRO A 16 -2.49 -8.02 -1.69
C PRO A 16 -3.60 -9.07 -1.53
N ARG A 17 -3.23 -10.34 -1.68
CA ARG A 17 -4.16 -11.42 -1.33
C ARG A 17 -4.34 -11.43 0.18
N ARG A 18 -5.59 -11.52 0.63
CA ARG A 18 -5.95 -11.65 2.04
C ARG A 18 -6.38 -13.08 2.31
N PHE A 19 -5.81 -13.67 3.33
CA PHE A 19 -6.18 -14.98 3.86
C PHE A 19 -6.83 -14.75 5.23
N GLY A 20 -8.13 -15.06 5.35
CA GLY A 20 -8.92 -14.78 6.56
C GLY A 20 -9.26 -16.05 7.32
N ASP A 21 -9.33 -15.95 8.65
CA ASP A 21 -9.90 -16.94 9.56
C ASP A 21 -10.64 -16.24 10.71
N HIS A 22 -11.12 -17.01 11.70
CA HIS A 22 -11.88 -16.49 12.84
C HIS A 22 -11.10 -15.49 13.73
N ARG A 23 -9.77 -15.39 13.60
CA ARG A 23 -8.91 -14.47 14.36
C ARG A 23 -8.67 -13.15 13.63
N GLY A 24 -8.98 -13.09 12.33
CA GLY A 24 -8.75 -11.91 11.50
C GLY A 24 -8.26 -12.27 10.10
N PHE A 25 -7.33 -11.48 9.57
CA PHE A 25 -6.75 -11.72 8.25
C PHE A 25 -5.23 -11.59 8.28
N PHE A 26 -4.58 -12.32 7.39
CA PHE A 26 -3.18 -12.21 7.05
C PHE A 26 -3.05 -11.76 5.59
N ALA A 27 -2.14 -10.82 5.33
CA ALA A 27 -1.84 -10.37 3.97
C ALA A 27 -0.35 -10.08 3.87
N GLU A 28 0.30 -10.64 2.85
CA GLU A 28 1.64 -10.23 2.46
C GLU A 28 1.53 -8.90 1.69
N THR A 29 1.92 -7.81 2.36
CA THR A 29 1.81 -6.43 1.82
C THR A 29 3.02 -6.04 0.97
N TRP A 30 4.17 -6.69 1.18
CA TRP A 30 5.39 -6.46 0.41
C TRP A 30 6.15 -7.76 0.16
N ASN A 31 6.61 -7.93 -1.07
CA ASN A 31 7.52 -9.01 -1.45
C ASN A 31 8.39 -8.52 -2.61
N ARG A 32 9.71 -8.44 -2.39
CA ARG A 32 10.67 -7.91 -3.39
C ARG A 32 10.56 -8.61 -4.75
N ARG A 33 10.40 -9.94 -4.76
CA ARG A 33 10.30 -10.72 -6.00
C ARG A 33 8.99 -10.41 -6.72
N SER A 34 7.86 -10.49 -6.04
CA SER A 34 6.54 -10.21 -6.60
C SER A 34 6.42 -8.77 -7.15
N TYR A 35 7.06 -7.79 -6.50
CA TYR A 35 7.08 -6.40 -6.98
C TYR A 35 7.98 -6.23 -8.20
N LYS A 36 9.15 -6.88 -8.21
CA LYS A 36 10.07 -6.87 -9.35
C LYS A 36 9.43 -7.49 -10.60
N ASP A 37 8.69 -8.58 -10.44
CA ASP A 37 7.94 -9.24 -11.52
C ASP A 37 6.82 -8.33 -12.10
N GLN A 38 6.43 -7.30 -11.36
CA GLN A 38 5.44 -6.27 -11.76
C GLN A 38 6.12 -4.96 -12.23
N CYS A 39 7.42 -5.00 -12.53
CA CYS A 39 8.25 -3.85 -12.92
C CYS A 39 8.31 -2.74 -11.85
N ILE A 40 8.12 -3.07 -10.57
CA ILE A 40 8.26 -2.15 -9.44
C ILE A 40 9.60 -2.43 -8.75
N ALA A 41 10.66 -1.80 -9.24
CA ALA A 41 12.02 -1.95 -8.73
C ALA A 41 12.37 -0.82 -7.75
N ILE A 42 11.82 -0.90 -6.54
CA ILE A 42 12.09 0.06 -5.47
C ILE A 42 12.69 -0.64 -4.25
N ASP A 43 13.63 0.03 -3.58
CA ASP A 43 14.14 -0.40 -2.30
C ASP A 43 13.23 0.13 -1.19
N TRP A 44 12.40 -0.77 -0.68
CA TRP A 44 11.44 -0.47 0.37
C TRP A 44 12.15 -0.37 1.72
N VAL A 45 12.14 0.82 2.32
CA VAL A 45 12.88 1.09 3.57
C VAL A 45 12.00 0.90 4.81
N GLN A 46 10.72 1.27 4.73
CA GLN A 46 9.80 1.21 5.85
C GLN A 46 8.37 0.97 5.38
N ASP A 47 7.65 0.07 6.06
CA ASP A 47 6.21 -0.12 5.93
C ASP A 47 5.51 0.38 7.19
N ASN A 48 4.50 1.24 7.02
CA ASN A 48 3.73 1.81 8.12
C ASN A 48 2.28 1.43 7.93
N HIS A 49 1.71 0.74 8.90
CA HIS A 49 0.31 0.36 8.89
C HIS A 49 -0.43 1.13 10.01
N SER A 50 -1.41 1.94 9.63
CA SER A 50 -2.21 2.69 10.59
C SER A 50 -3.71 2.45 10.35
N LEU A 51 -4.46 2.36 11.44
CA LEU A 51 -5.92 2.24 11.43
C LEU A 51 -6.51 3.52 12.05
N SER A 52 -7.31 4.25 11.29
CA SER A 52 -8.19 5.27 11.85
C SER A 52 -9.45 4.61 12.39
N ALA A 53 -9.59 4.53 13.72
CA ALA A 53 -10.73 3.90 14.36
C ALA A 53 -12.04 4.68 14.13
N THR A 54 -11.97 6.01 14.24
CA THR A 54 -13.13 6.90 14.12
C THR A 54 -13.43 7.23 12.65
N PRO A 55 -14.64 6.92 12.14
CA PRO A 55 -15.08 7.35 10.81
C PRO A 55 -14.95 8.87 10.63
N GLY A 56 -14.50 9.31 9.46
CA GLY A 56 -14.26 10.73 9.18
C GLY A 56 -12.91 11.28 9.69
N THR A 57 -12.07 10.45 10.32
CA THR A 57 -10.69 10.86 10.66
C THR A 57 -9.88 11.12 9.39
N LEU A 58 -9.46 12.38 9.19
CA LEU A 58 -8.62 12.80 8.08
C LEU A 58 -7.13 12.69 8.44
N ARG A 59 -6.34 12.05 7.57
CA ARG A 59 -4.86 12.03 7.62
C ARG A 59 -4.32 12.34 6.22
N GLY A 60 -3.66 13.48 6.04
CA GLY A 60 -3.13 14.00 4.77
C GLY A 60 -2.70 15.46 4.93
N MET A 61 -2.21 16.24 3.96
CA MET A 61 -1.65 16.00 2.62
C MET A 61 -0.12 15.98 2.78
N LEU A 62 0.48 14.80 2.76
CA LEU A 62 1.89 14.64 3.11
C LEU A 62 2.71 14.51 1.82
N LEU A 63 3.55 15.50 1.54
CA LEU A 63 4.54 15.44 0.46
C LEU A 63 5.93 15.28 1.10
N GLY A 64 6.60 14.16 0.82
CA GLY A 64 8.02 13.99 1.14
C GLY A 64 8.86 14.85 0.21
N SER A 65 9.66 15.76 0.76
CA SER A 65 10.35 16.84 0.03
C SER A 65 11.62 16.42 -0.71
N ALA A 66 11.88 15.14 -0.96
CA ALA A 66 13.14 14.71 -1.57
C ALA A 66 12.96 13.79 -2.80
N PRO A 67 13.50 14.17 -3.98
CA PRO A 67 13.44 13.35 -5.20
C PRO A 67 14.26 12.04 -5.12
N CYS A 68 15.10 11.88 -4.10
CA CYS A 68 15.95 10.70 -3.87
C CYS A 68 15.49 9.81 -2.71
N ALA A 69 14.50 10.22 -1.92
CA ALA A 69 13.91 9.38 -0.88
C ALA A 69 12.69 8.68 -1.49
N GLY A 70 12.85 7.42 -1.90
CA GLY A 70 11.78 6.57 -2.41
C GLY A 70 10.72 6.32 -1.34
N GLN A 71 9.88 7.31 -1.07
CA GLN A 71 8.78 7.18 -0.13
C GLN A 71 7.57 6.62 -0.89
N ALA A 72 7.56 5.30 -1.07
CA ALA A 72 6.38 4.58 -1.49
C ALA A 72 5.51 4.32 -0.27
N GLY A 73 4.35 4.98 -0.20
CA GLY A 73 3.34 4.72 0.82
C GLY A 73 2.28 3.77 0.27
N ALA A 74 1.97 2.71 1.01
CA ALA A 74 0.80 1.88 0.73
C ALA A 74 -0.28 2.20 1.78
N LEU A 75 -1.47 2.59 1.29
CA LEU A 75 -2.59 2.98 2.13
C LEU A 75 -3.69 1.93 2.02
N TRP A 76 -4.14 1.40 3.16
CA TRP A 76 -5.23 0.44 3.23
C TRP A 76 -6.53 1.12 3.65
N PRO A 77 -7.44 1.46 2.71
CA PRO A 77 -8.80 1.80 3.08
C PRO A 77 -9.51 0.57 3.64
N ARG A 78 -10.41 0.78 4.62
CA ARG A 78 -11.36 -0.27 5.00
C ARG A 78 -12.15 -0.68 3.74
N PRO A 79 -12.33 -1.98 3.46
CA PRO A 79 -13.36 -2.38 2.51
C PRO A 79 -14.70 -1.87 3.05
N ALA A 80 -15.52 -1.28 2.19
CA ALA A 80 -16.94 -1.15 2.47
C ALA A 80 -17.44 -2.58 2.75
N LEU A 81 -18.05 -2.78 3.92
CA LEU A 81 -18.79 -4.00 4.23
C LEU A 81 -19.88 -4.21 3.18
#